data_AF-A0A972LVG4-F1
#
_entry.id   AF-A0A972LVG4-F1
#
_cell.length_a   1.000
_cell.length_b   1.000
_cell.length_c   1.000
_cell.angle_alpha   90.00
_cell.angle_beta   90.00
_cell.angle_gamma   90.00
#
_symmetry.space_group_name_H-M   'P 1'
#
loop_
_entity.id
_entity.type
_entity.pdbx_description
1 polymer ?
#
loop_
_entity_poly.entity_id
_entity_poly.type
_entity_poly.pdbx_seq_one_letter_code
_entity_poly.pdbx_strand_id
1 'polypeptide(L)'
;MIRITIDDEQKKKLLDAEGIVELCDTSGRLLGKILPENPSPLEGWEPITPPISEEELQRRINSKEPGITTEEFKARLRELS
;
A
#
# COMPACT_ATOMS: atom_id res chain seq x y z
N MET A 1 22.97 17.57 1.43
CA MET A 1 22.49 16.18 1.23
C MET A 1 23.34 15.28 2.10
N ILE A 2 22.75 14.61 3.09
CA ILE A 2 23.47 13.66 3.96
C ILE A 2 23.21 12.26 3.39
N ARG A 3 24.28 11.53 3.08
CA ARG A 3 24.20 10.15 2.60
C ARG A 3 24.56 9.23 3.76
N ILE A 4 23.60 8.43 4.20
CA ILE A 4 23.81 7.37 5.19
C ILE A 4 24.03 6.09 4.41
N THR A 5 25.16 5.43 4.64
CA THR A 5 25.49 4.14 4.04
C THR A 5 25.33 3.07 5.10
N ILE A 6 24.54 2.06 4.80
CA ILE A 6 24.24 0.94 5.71
C ILE A 6 25.10 -0.24 5.26
N ASP A 7 25.76 -0.91 6.19
CA ASP A 7 26.53 -2.13 5.91
C ASP A 7 25.63 -3.38 5.87
N ASP A 8 26.19 -4.51 5.43
CA ASP A 8 25.43 -5.76 5.29
C ASP A 8 24.92 -6.30 6.64
N GLU A 9 25.63 -6.05 7.74
CA GLU A 9 25.23 -6.49 9.07
C GLU A 9 24.03 -5.69 9.60
N GLN A 10 24.08 -4.37 9.44
CA GLN A 10 22.98 -3.46 9.76
C GLN A 10 21.78 -3.72 8.87
N LYS A 11 22.00 -3.97 7.58
CA LYS A 11 20.93 -4.35 6.65
C LYS A 11 20.20 -5.59 7.13
N LYS A 12 20.94 -6.62 7.56
CA LYS A 12 20.33 -7.84 8.10
C LYS A 12 19.48 -7.56 9.36
N LYS A 13 20.01 -6.78 10.31
CA LYS A 13 19.26 -6.40 11.53
C LYS A 13 17.99 -5.60 11.23
N LEU A 14 18.02 -4.73 10.22
CA LEU A 14 16.88 -3.90 9.83
C LEU A 14 15.81 -4.70 9.09
N LEU A 15 16.20 -5.71 8.32
CA LEU A 15 15.28 -6.57 7.57
C LEU A 15 14.75 -7.76 8.39
N ASP A 16 15.50 -8.21 9.39
CA ASP A 16 15.07 -9.25 10.35
C ASP A 16 14.13 -8.67 11.43
N ALA A 17 13.90 -7.35 11.45
CA ALA A 17 12.97 -6.73 12.39
C ALA A 17 11.52 -7.09 12.05
N GLU A 18 10.78 -7.60 13.04
CA GLU A 18 9.35 -7.82 12.91
C GLU A 18 8.61 -6.47 12.88
N GLY A 19 8.34 -5.96 11.67
CA GLY A 19 7.51 -4.78 11.45
C GLY A 19 8.25 -3.57 10.90
N ILE A 20 7.68 -2.37 11.13
CA ILE A 20 8.21 -1.12 10.58
C ILE A 20 9.33 -0.61 11.48
N VAL A 21 10.51 -0.37 10.91
CA VAL A 21 11.64 0.23 11.64
C VAL A 21 11.63 1.74 11.47
N GLU A 22 11.67 2.47 12.57
CA GLU A 22 11.75 3.93 12.60
C GLU A 22 13.19 4.39 12.76
N LEU A 23 13.61 5.34 11.90
CA LEU A 23 14.89 6.01 12.00
C LEU A 23 14.67 7.37 12.66
N CYS A 24 15.22 7.57 13.86
CA CYS A 24 15.10 8.81 14.63
C CYS A 24 16.46 9.48 14.85
N ASP A 25 16.46 10.80 15.05
CA ASP A 25 17.63 11.52 15.53
C ASP A 25 17.82 11.39 17.06
N THR A 26 18.86 12.01 17.60
CA THR A 26 19.17 11.98 19.04
C THR A 26 18.15 12.68 19.92
N SER A 27 17.29 13.52 19.35
CA SER A 27 16.16 14.14 20.04
C SER A 27 14.90 13.27 20.01
N GLY A 28 14.95 12.11 19.34
CA GLY A 28 13.80 11.23 19.12
C GLY A 28 12.92 11.66 17.94
N ARG A 29 13.36 12.63 17.13
CA ARG A 29 12.59 13.08 15.97
C ARG A 29 12.73 12.07 14.83
N LEU A 30 11.59 11.64 14.29
CA LEU A 30 11.53 10.73 13.14
C LEU A 30 12.12 11.37 11.87
N LEU A 31 13.10 10.69 11.28
CA LEU A 31 13.76 11.04 10.02
C LEU A 31 13.27 10.19 8.85
N GLY A 32 12.82 8.96 9.11
CA GLY A 32 12.33 8.05 8.07
C GLY A 32 11.88 6.70 8.62
N LYS A 33 11.34 5.86 7.73
CA LYS A 33 10.86 4.51 8.06
C LYS A 33 11.36 3.51 7.03
N ILE A 34 11.71 2.30 7.49
CA ILE A 34 12.02 1.15 6.65
C ILE A 34 10.83 0.21 6.72
N LEU A 35 10.27 -0.12 5.55
CA LEU A 35 9.14 -1.02 5.41
C LEU A 35 9.62 -2.38 4.90
N PRO A 36 9.05 -3.50 5.39
CA PRO A 36 9.33 -4.80 4.83
C PRO A 36 8.87 -4.88 3.36
N GLU A 37 9.62 -5.62 2.55
CA GLU A 37 9.41 -5.74 1.09
C GLU A 37 8.09 -6.46 0.76
N ASN A 38 7.61 -7.32 1.68
CA ASN A 38 6.28 -7.88 1.66
C ASN A 38 5.46 -7.27 2.81
N PRO A 39 4.70 -6.19 2.57
CA PRO A 39 3.49 -5.93 3.34
C PRO A 39 2.47 -6.98 2.92
N SER A 40 2.73 -8.26 3.26
CA SER A 40 1.65 -9.25 3.34
C SER A 40 0.52 -8.57 4.11
N PRO A 41 -0.77 -8.79 3.74
CA PRO A 41 -1.86 -8.15 4.45
C PRO A 41 -1.58 -8.26 5.94
N LEU A 42 -1.51 -7.11 6.62
CA LEU A 42 -1.22 -7.07 8.05
C LEU A 42 -2.08 -8.13 8.72
N GLU A 43 -1.56 -8.84 9.72
CA GLU A 43 -2.37 -9.83 10.42
C GLU A 43 -3.69 -9.17 10.89
N GLY A 44 -4.84 -9.68 10.40
CA GLY A 44 -6.14 -9.05 10.59
C GLY A 44 -6.61 -8.07 9.50
N TRP A 45 -5.91 -7.96 8.37
CA TRP A 45 -6.39 -7.24 7.19
C TRP A 45 -7.58 -7.99 6.60
N GLU A 46 -8.75 -7.37 6.70
CA GLU A 46 -9.96 -7.85 6.05
C GLU A 46 -10.41 -6.80 5.02
N PRO A 47 -10.73 -7.21 3.78
CA PRO A 47 -11.23 -6.27 2.80
C PRO A 47 -12.59 -5.71 3.25
N ILE A 48 -12.70 -4.38 3.27
CA ILE A 48 -13.93 -3.66 3.65
C ILE A 48 -15.10 -4.07 2.75
N THR A 49 -14.80 -4.36 1.49
CA THR A 49 -15.77 -4.86 0.51
C THR A 49 -15.61 -6.36 0.35
N PRO A 50 -16.71 -7.14 0.41
CA PRO A 50 -16.64 -8.56 0.11
C PRO A 50 -16.10 -8.79 -1.31
N PRO A 51 -15.35 -9.88 -1.53
CA PRO A 51 -14.90 -10.22 -2.88
C PRO A 51 -16.11 -10.41 -3.79
N ILE A 52 -16.00 -9.90 -5.01
CA ILE A 52 -17.01 -10.06 -6.04
C ILE A 52 -17.04 -11.54 -6.45
N SER A 53 -18.23 -12.16 -6.49
CA SER A 53 -18.34 -13.56 -6.92
C SER A 53 -18.09 -13.70 -8.42
N GLU A 54 -17.68 -14.89 -8.87
CA GLU A 54 -17.41 -15.17 -10.28
C GLU A 54 -18.68 -14.96 -11.13
N GLU A 55 -19.85 -15.32 -10.60
CA GLU A 55 -21.14 -15.14 -11.27
C GLU A 55 -21.48 -13.65 -11.46
N GLU A 56 -21.18 -12.81 -10.45
CA GLU A 56 -21.35 -11.37 -10.53
C GLU A 56 -20.37 -10.74 -11.53
N LEU A 57 -19.12 -11.21 -11.55
CA LEU A 57 -18.12 -10.79 -12.51
C LEU A 57 -18.58 -11.08 -13.94
N GLN A 58 -19.06 -12.31 -14.18
CA GLN A 58 -19.58 -12.75 -15.46
C GLN A 58 -20.86 -11.99 -15.85
N ARG A 59 -21.73 -11.64 -14.88
CA ARG A 59 -22.88 -10.77 -15.15
C ARG A 59 -22.44 -9.41 -15.67
N ARG A 60 -21.45 -8.77 -15.02
CA ARG A 60 -20.95 -7.44 -15.40
C ARG A 60 -20.24 -7.43 -16.75
N ILE A 61 -19.48 -8.48 -17.05
CA ILE A 61 -18.80 -8.63 -18.36
C ILE A 61 -19.83 -8.75 -19.48
N ASN A 62 -20.93 -9.47 -19.24
CA ASN A 62 -21.97 -9.72 -20.24
C ASN A 62 -23.13 -8.72 -20.19
N SER A 63 -23.17 -7.81 -19.23
CA SER A 63 -24.22 -6.79 -19.14
C SER A 63 -23.92 -5.63 -20.09
N LYS A 64 -24.98 -5.00 -20.61
CA LYS A 64 -24.91 -3.70 -21.30
C LYS A 64 -25.14 -2.54 -20.32
N GLU A 65 -24.92 -2.77 -19.03
CA GLU A 65 -25.09 -1.71 -18.03
C GLU A 65 -24.09 -0.60 -18.33
N PRO A 66 -24.51 0.68 -18.24
CA PRO A 66 -23.61 1.79 -18.49
C PRO A 66 -22.53 1.82 -17.40
N GLY A 67 -21.32 1.41 -17.76
CA GLY A 67 -20.12 1.69 -16.99
C GLY A 67 -19.69 3.15 -17.18
N ILE A 68 -18.87 3.65 -16.25
CA ILE A 68 -18.14 4.89 -16.47
C ILE A 68 -16.80 4.56 -17.14
N THR A 69 -16.41 5.36 -18.10
CA THR A 69 -15.09 5.29 -18.69
C THR A 69 -14.02 5.74 -17.69
N THR A 70 -12.78 5.32 -17.94
CA THR A 70 -11.62 5.77 -17.15
C THR A 70 -11.51 7.29 -17.09
N GLU A 71 -11.86 7.99 -18.17
CA GLU A 71 -11.79 9.45 -18.23
C GLU A 71 -12.92 10.12 -17.43
N GLU A 72 -14.14 9.59 -17.48
CA GLU A 72 -15.25 10.05 -16.63
C GLU A 72 -14.97 9.81 -15.14
N PHE A 73 -14.35 8.68 -14.80
CA PHE A 73 -13.92 8.40 -13.44
C PHE A 73 -12.87 9.40 -12.94
N LYS A 74 -11.84 9.67 -13.75
CA LYS A 74 -10.83 10.68 -13.42
C LYS A 74 -11.43 12.09 -13.27
N ALA A 75 -12.40 12.45 -14.09
CA ALA A 75 -13.08 13.74 -14.00
C ALA A 75 -13.79 13.89 -12.64
N ARG A 76 -14.56 12.88 -12.22
CA ARG A 76 -15.23 12.87 -10.90
C ARG A 76 -14.25 12.94 -9.73
N LEU A 77 -13.11 12.24 -9.81
CA LEU A 77 -12.10 12.31 -8.75
C LEU A 77 -11.53 13.71 -8.57
N ARG A 78 -11.37 14.49 -9.64
CA ARG A 78 -10.92 15.88 -9.58
C ARG A 78 -11.95 16.83 -8.98
N GLU A 79 -13.24 16.50 -9.06
CA GLU A 79 -14.31 17.28 -8.42
C GLU A 79 -14.37 17.07 -6.90
N LEU A 80 -13.81 15.97 -6.40
CA LEU A 80 -13.78 15.60 -4.98
C LEU A 80 -12.48 16.01 -4.27
N SER A 81 -11.50 16.55 -5.00
CA SER A 81 -10.20 17.01 -4.50
C SER A 81 -10.16 18.53 -4.35
#